data_AF-A0A178IN94-F1
#
_entry.id   AF-A0A178IN94-F1
#
_cell.length_a   1.000
_cell.length_b   1.000
_cell.length_c   1.000
_cell.angle_alpha   90.00
_cell.angle_beta   90.00
_cell.angle_gamma   90.00
#
_symmetry.space_group_name_H-M   'P 1'
#
loop_
_entity.id
_entity.type
_entity.pdbx_description
1 polymer ?
#
loop_
_entity_poly.entity_id
_entity_poly.type
_entity_poly.pdbx_seq_one_letter_code
_entity_poly.pdbx_strand_id
1 'polypeptide(L)'
;MKIASYVDEQGCPAGFYSDGVVRIYAKKQEDWEAMAEIPLRLQTDMGLGELNVVFKQMVSLLGDCRIFVVGELRGVPCAILDSMGFSLWKAGLVPIQEQLPYLARQIETSLAMNADFALSPEPVGNPAAGIYHFDLGRALKSNGRLNSRQLLLPFLESASFKELTVLCDHCPRWLDEELDRLNLQSDEGQWDETGLAITIKPIPPGETTRRPVRRPRSHRCGCSCME
;
A
#
# COMPACT_ATOMS: atom_id res chain seq x y z
N MET A 1 3.16 8.02 15.31
CA MET A 1 2.64 6.91 14.47
C MET A 1 1.18 6.70 14.80
N LYS A 2 0.34 6.39 13.80
CA LYS A 2 -1.08 6.04 13.97
C LYS A 2 -1.33 4.62 13.45
N ILE A 3 -2.09 3.84 14.20
CA ILE A 3 -2.46 2.46 13.86
C ILE A 3 -3.98 2.34 13.97
N ALA A 4 -4.64 1.90 12.91
CA ALA A 4 -6.06 1.58 12.93
C ALA A 4 -6.26 0.07 13.14
N SER A 5 -7.32 -0.35 13.82
CA SER A 5 -7.69 -1.76 13.91
C SER A 5 -9.20 -1.93 14.02
N TYR A 6 -9.74 -3.01 13.46
CA TYR A 6 -11.14 -3.39 13.66
C TYR A 6 -11.26 -4.25 14.90
N VAL A 7 -11.97 -3.75 15.92
CA VAL A 7 -12.05 -4.36 17.24
C VAL A 7 -13.48 -4.57 17.71
N ASP A 8 -13.69 -5.61 18.51
CA ASP A 8 -14.94 -5.85 19.23
C ASP A 8 -15.09 -4.94 20.47
N GLU A 9 -16.16 -5.14 21.24
CA GLU A 9 -16.44 -4.42 22.48
C GLU A 9 -15.33 -4.61 23.54
N GLN A 10 -14.63 -5.74 23.52
CA GLN A 10 -13.53 -6.04 24.43
C GLN A 10 -12.19 -5.44 23.95
N GLY A 11 -12.15 -4.83 22.77
CA GLY A 11 -10.95 -4.28 22.16
C GLY A 11 -10.04 -5.31 21.51
N CYS A 12 -10.51 -6.55 21.35
CA CYS A 12 -9.81 -7.62 20.63
C CYS A 12 -10.04 -7.47 19.12
N PRO A 13 -9.06 -7.83 18.27
CA PRO A 13 -9.24 -7.79 16.84
C PRO A 13 -10.33 -8.77 16.40
N ALA A 14 -11.34 -8.24 15.71
CA ALA A 14 -12.52 -8.98 15.27
C ALA A 14 -12.53 -9.15 13.74
N GLY A 15 -13.37 -10.08 13.25
CA GLY A 15 -13.67 -10.19 11.82
C GLY A 15 -14.53 -9.02 11.37
N PHE A 16 -14.30 -8.50 10.16
CA PHE A 16 -15.02 -7.33 9.64
C PHE A 16 -16.55 -7.52 9.48
N TYR A 17 -17.05 -8.76 9.50
CA TYR A 17 -18.49 -9.08 9.44
C TYR A 17 -19.10 -9.35 10.81
N SER A 18 -18.31 -9.22 11.88
CA SER A 18 -18.77 -9.28 13.26
C SER A 18 -19.04 -7.87 13.76
N ASP A 19 -19.84 -7.73 14.81
CA ASP A 19 -20.05 -6.43 15.46
C ASP A 19 -18.73 -5.88 16.01
N GLY A 20 -18.44 -4.64 15.68
CA GLY A 20 -17.19 -3.99 16.06
C GLY A 20 -17.09 -2.57 15.52
N VAL A 21 -15.95 -1.95 15.78
CA VAL A 21 -15.62 -0.58 15.35
C VAL A 21 -14.18 -0.52 14.86
N VAL A 22 -13.90 0.40 13.95
CA VAL A 22 -12.52 0.74 13.61
C VAL A 22 -12.02 1.74 14.66
N ARG A 23 -11.04 1.34 15.47
CA ARG A 23 -10.42 2.21 16.46
C ARG A 23 -9.05 2.67 15.98
N ILE A 24 -8.78 3.97 16.09
CA ILE A 24 -7.50 4.58 15.76
C ILE A 24 -6.71 4.82 17.04
N TYR A 25 -5.51 4.26 17.09
CA TYR A 25 -4.56 4.45 18.17
C TYR A 25 -3.41 5.32 17.69
N ALA A 26 -3.00 6.30 18.50
CA ALA A 26 -1.80 7.08 18.25
C ALA A 26 -0.79 6.91 19.37
N LYS A 27 0.47 6.75 18.96
CA LYS A 27 1.62 6.76 19.87
C LYS A 27 1.87 8.21 20.30
N LYS A 28 1.72 8.50 21.58
CA LYS A 28 2.13 9.77 22.23
C LYS A 28 3.25 9.45 23.22
N GLN A 29 4.46 9.88 22.91
CA GLN A 29 5.67 9.56 23.71
C GLN A 29 5.85 8.04 23.87
N GLU A 30 5.62 7.50 25.07
CA GLU A 30 5.73 6.08 25.40
C GLU A 30 4.39 5.35 25.44
N ASP A 31 3.27 6.08 25.47
CA ASP A 31 1.94 5.52 25.63
C ASP A 31 1.10 5.56 24.35
N TRP A 32 0.06 4.73 24.34
CA TRP A 32 -0.92 4.64 23.27
C TRP A 32 -2.27 5.16 23.73
N GLU A 33 -2.83 6.08 22.95
CA GLU A 33 -4.15 6.64 23.20
C GLU A 33 -5.09 6.32 22.04
N ALA A 34 -6.31 5.90 22.36
CA ALA A 34 -7.39 5.76 21.39
C ALA A 34 -7.88 7.17 21.01
N MET A 35 -7.60 7.59 19.77
CA MET A 35 -7.93 8.93 19.29
C MET A 35 -9.35 9.03 18.72
N ALA A 36 -9.84 7.96 18.12
CA ALA A 36 -11.12 7.94 17.44
C ALA A 36 -11.67 6.52 17.32
N GLU A 37 -12.99 6.43 17.26
CA GLU A 37 -13.72 5.23 16.89
C GLU A 37 -14.63 5.57 15.71
N ILE A 38 -14.54 4.76 14.67
CA ILE A 38 -15.32 4.89 13.45
C ILE A 38 -16.23 3.67 13.39
N PRO A 39 -17.57 3.86 13.43
CA PRO A 39 -18.49 2.75 13.24
C PRO A 39 -18.34 2.26 11.80
N LEU A 40 -18.08 0.96 11.66
CA LEU A 40 -17.98 0.28 10.38
C LEU A 40 -18.84 -0.98 10.49
N ARG A 41 -19.88 -1.07 9.66
CA ARG A 41 -20.74 -2.27 9.61
C ARG A 41 -20.70 -2.83 8.20
N LEU A 42 -20.20 -4.05 8.08
CA LEU A 42 -20.27 -4.81 6.84
C LEU A 42 -21.34 -5.89 6.97
N GLN A 43 -22.12 -6.07 5.92
CA GLN A 43 -23.08 -7.17 5.82
C GLN A 43 -22.57 -8.20 4.81
N THR A 44 -22.87 -9.48 5.04
CA THR A 44 -22.34 -10.60 4.24
C THR A 44 -22.94 -10.68 2.83
N ASP A 45 -24.07 -10.01 2.60
CA ASP A 45 -24.73 -9.87 1.30
C ASP A 45 -24.21 -8.67 0.48
N MET A 46 -23.37 -7.82 1.04
CA MET A 46 -22.80 -6.67 0.33
C MET A 46 -21.94 -7.12 -0.86
N GLY A 47 -22.22 -6.51 -2.01
CA GLY A 47 -21.37 -6.66 -3.19
C GLY A 47 -20.05 -5.90 -3.07
N LEU A 48 -19.09 -6.22 -3.95
CA LEU A 48 -17.78 -5.55 -3.97
C LEU A 48 -17.89 -4.02 -4.14
N GLY A 49 -18.87 -3.55 -4.91
CA GLY A 49 -19.12 -2.11 -5.09
C GLY A 49 -19.51 -1.41 -3.80
N GLU A 50 -20.44 -1.99 -3.05
CA GLU A 50 -20.92 -1.46 -1.77
C GLU A 50 -19.81 -1.48 -0.72
N LEU A 51 -19.08 -2.59 -0.62
CA LEU A 51 -17.89 -2.68 0.24
C LEU A 51 -16.89 -1.56 -0.07
N ASN A 52 -16.58 -1.32 -1.35
CA ASN A 52 -15.69 -0.23 -1.73
C ASN A 52 -16.20 1.15 -1.30
N VAL A 53 -17.52 1.42 -1.39
CA VAL A 53 -18.09 2.70 -0.92
C VAL A 53 -17.91 2.85 0.59
N VAL A 54 -18.25 1.80 1.35
CA VAL A 54 -18.14 1.79 2.82
C VAL A 54 -16.69 1.97 3.26
N PHE A 55 -15.75 1.25 2.63
CA PHE A 55 -14.32 1.40 2.92
C PHE A 55 -13.81 2.79 2.56
N LYS A 56 -14.20 3.38 1.41
CA LYS A 56 -13.81 4.75 1.05
C LYS A 56 -14.25 5.78 2.08
N GLN A 57 -15.47 5.67 2.58
CA GLN A 57 -15.98 6.55 3.63
C GLN A 57 -15.15 6.41 4.91
N MET A 58 -14.89 5.17 5.34
CA MET A 58 -14.08 4.91 6.53
C MET A 58 -12.63 5.41 6.37
N VAL A 59 -12.00 5.18 5.22
CA VAL A 59 -10.64 5.67 4.92
C VAL A 59 -10.57 7.19 4.92
N SER A 60 -11.61 7.90 4.48
CA SER A 60 -11.66 9.37 4.55
C SER A 60 -11.61 9.89 6.00
N LEU A 61 -12.12 9.11 6.96
CA LEU A 61 -12.10 9.44 8.39
C LEU A 61 -10.77 9.04 9.06
N LEU A 62 -10.01 8.12 8.47
CA LEU A 62 -8.69 7.70 8.95
C LEU A 62 -7.58 8.73 8.69
N GLY A 63 -7.83 9.73 7.83
CA GLY A 63 -6.89 10.81 7.54
C GLY A 63 -5.58 10.30 6.93
N ASP A 64 -4.47 10.58 7.60
CA ASP A 64 -3.10 10.18 7.23
C ASP A 64 -2.71 8.77 7.75
N CYS A 65 -3.58 8.09 8.50
CA CYS A 65 -3.30 6.74 8.96
C CYS A 65 -3.27 5.76 7.78
N ARG A 66 -2.19 4.99 7.64
CA ARG A 66 -1.99 3.98 6.59
C ARG A 66 -1.59 2.61 7.14
N ILE A 67 -1.60 2.43 8.45
CA ILE A 67 -1.31 1.15 9.10
C ILE A 67 -2.63 0.59 9.63
N PHE A 68 -3.00 -0.60 9.20
CA PHE A 68 -4.19 -1.29 9.66
C PHE A 68 -3.82 -2.65 10.25
N VAL A 69 -4.30 -2.93 11.45
CA VAL A 69 -4.08 -4.18 12.16
C VAL A 69 -5.37 -5.00 12.14
N VAL A 70 -5.26 -6.27 11.75
CA VAL A 70 -6.37 -7.21 11.61
C VAL A 70 -6.07 -8.52 12.33
N GLY A 71 -7.10 -9.25 12.76
CA GLY A 71 -6.92 -10.60 13.31
C GLY A 71 -6.49 -11.61 12.25
N GLU A 72 -6.95 -11.42 11.00
CA GLU A 72 -6.61 -12.28 9.86
C GLU A 72 -6.32 -11.45 8.59
N LEU A 73 -5.25 -11.80 7.88
CA LEU A 73 -4.79 -11.14 6.65
C LEU A 73 -5.44 -11.71 5.37
N ARG A 74 -6.68 -12.19 5.46
CA ARG A 74 -7.38 -12.84 4.34
C ARG A 74 -8.77 -12.26 4.15
N GLY A 75 -9.33 -12.46 2.95
CA GLY A 75 -10.68 -12.05 2.60
C GLY A 75 -10.77 -10.73 1.82
N VAL A 76 -11.97 -10.45 1.32
CA VAL A 76 -12.28 -9.28 0.50
C VAL A 76 -11.95 -7.95 1.20
N PRO A 77 -12.28 -7.75 2.50
CA PRO A 77 -11.90 -6.53 3.22
C PRO A 77 -10.40 -6.23 3.20
N CYS A 78 -9.56 -7.24 3.41
CA CYS A 78 -8.10 -7.09 3.36
C CYS A 78 -7.64 -6.70 1.95
N ALA A 79 -8.19 -7.31 0.90
CA ALA A 79 -7.85 -6.95 -0.47
C ALA A 79 -8.26 -5.51 -0.82
N ILE A 80 -9.40 -5.03 -0.32
CA ILE A 80 -9.85 -3.65 -0.51
C ILE A 80 -8.89 -2.69 0.21
N LEU A 81 -8.60 -2.92 1.49
CA LEU A 81 -7.69 -2.09 2.29
C LEU A 81 -6.28 -2.01 1.67
N ASP A 82 -5.72 -3.14 1.24
CA ASP A 82 -4.43 -3.19 0.55
C ASP A 82 -4.47 -2.38 -0.75
N SER A 83 -5.56 -2.50 -1.53
CA SER A 83 -5.74 -1.71 -2.75
C SER A 83 -5.88 -0.20 -2.49
N MET A 84 -6.38 0.20 -1.31
CA MET A 84 -6.48 1.59 -0.84
C MET A 84 -5.22 2.05 -0.11
N GLY A 85 -4.14 1.26 -0.14
CA GLY A 85 -2.84 1.70 0.37
C GLY A 85 -2.58 1.45 1.85
N PHE A 86 -3.35 0.61 2.51
CA PHE A 86 -3.06 0.24 3.89
C PHE A 86 -1.97 -0.82 3.97
N SER A 87 -1.01 -0.62 4.87
CA SER A 87 -0.11 -1.67 5.33
C SER A 87 -0.84 -2.53 6.35
N LEU A 88 -1.15 -3.77 5.98
CA LEU A 88 -1.88 -4.70 6.84
C LEU A 88 -0.94 -5.49 7.74
N TRP A 89 -1.29 -5.56 9.02
CA TRP A 89 -0.54 -6.28 10.05
C TRP A 89 -1.44 -7.25 10.79
N LYS A 90 -0.91 -8.44 11.10
CA LYS A 90 -1.65 -9.44 11.89
C LYS A 90 -1.45 -9.18 13.38
N ALA A 91 -2.53 -9.10 14.14
CA ALA A 91 -2.51 -9.16 15.59
C ALA A 91 -2.86 -10.56 16.12
N GLY A 92 -2.47 -10.82 17.37
CA GLY A 92 -3.00 -11.93 18.15
C GLY A 92 -4.42 -11.64 18.65
N LEU A 93 -5.04 -12.64 19.28
CA LEU A 93 -6.44 -12.60 19.74
C LEU A 93 -6.65 -11.87 21.09
N VAL A 94 -5.66 -11.12 21.56
CA VAL A 94 -5.76 -10.33 22.80
C VAL A 94 -6.07 -8.86 22.48
N PRO A 95 -6.48 -8.03 23.45
CA PRO A 95 -6.80 -6.63 23.18
C PRO A 95 -5.68 -5.89 22.44
N ILE A 96 -6.02 -5.12 21.41
CA ILE A 96 -5.03 -4.44 20.57
C ILE A 96 -4.13 -3.55 21.41
N GLN A 97 -4.68 -2.88 22.43
CA GLN A 97 -3.95 -1.95 23.28
C GLN A 97 -2.75 -2.59 23.99
N GLU A 98 -2.84 -3.86 24.38
CA GLU A 98 -1.74 -4.61 25.01
C GLU A 98 -0.65 -5.00 23.99
N GLN A 99 -1.03 -5.16 22.72
CA GLN A 99 -0.12 -5.54 21.65
C GLN A 99 0.54 -4.33 20.97
N LEU A 100 0.00 -3.13 21.14
CA LEU A 100 0.47 -1.91 20.46
C LEU A 100 1.97 -1.66 20.62
N PRO A 101 2.60 -1.78 21.81
CA PRO A 101 4.04 -1.58 21.94
C PRO A 101 4.86 -2.58 21.10
N TYR A 102 4.43 -3.84 21.08
CA TYR A 102 5.08 -4.89 20.29
C TYR A 102 4.88 -4.68 18.79
N LEU A 103 3.63 -4.47 18.36
CA LEU A 103 3.28 -4.23 16.96
C LEU A 103 4.01 -3.00 16.42
N ALA A 104 4.02 -1.90 17.18
CA ALA A 104 4.71 -0.68 16.78
C ALA A 104 6.21 -0.89 16.63
N ARG A 105 6.84 -1.62 17.56
CA ARG A 105 8.26 -1.97 17.41
C ARG A 105 8.49 -2.83 16.18
N GLN A 106 7.61 -3.79 15.87
CA GLN A 106 7.74 -4.60 14.65
C GLN A 106 7.56 -3.76 13.39
N ILE A 107 6.56 -2.88 13.36
CA ILE A 107 6.32 -1.96 12.25
C ILE A 107 7.52 -1.03 12.07
N GLU A 108 7.96 -0.35 13.12
CA GLU A 108 9.14 0.52 13.12
C GLU A 108 10.39 -0.25 12.68
N THR A 109 10.60 -1.47 13.17
CA THR A 109 11.73 -2.33 12.74
C THR A 109 11.62 -2.69 11.27
N SER A 110 10.44 -3.04 10.77
CA SER A 110 10.27 -3.33 9.35
C SER A 110 10.45 -2.09 8.49
N LEU A 111 9.93 -0.94 8.91
CA LEU A 111 10.15 0.34 8.21
C LEU A 111 11.64 0.76 8.25
N ALA A 112 12.35 0.48 9.35
CA ALA A 112 13.78 0.75 9.47
C ALA A 112 14.66 -0.26 8.71
N MET A 113 14.30 -1.55 8.71
CA MET A 113 14.95 -2.57 7.89
C MET A 113 14.75 -2.32 6.40
N ASN A 114 13.64 -1.68 6.01
CA ASN A 114 13.47 -1.18 4.64
C ASN A 114 14.46 -0.07 4.28
N ALA A 115 15.05 0.61 5.26
CA ALA A 115 16.11 1.59 5.04
C ALA A 115 17.52 0.96 4.99
N ASP A 116 17.67 -0.32 5.36
CA ASP A 116 18.95 -1.04 5.33
C ASP A 116 19.21 -1.62 3.93
N PHE A 117 19.74 -0.76 3.06
CA PHE A 117 20.58 -0.92 1.84
C PHE A 117 20.41 -2.08 0.83
N ALA A 118 19.83 -3.24 1.15
CA ALA A 118 19.75 -4.40 0.25
C ALA A 118 18.46 -4.46 -0.60
N LEU A 119 17.48 -3.59 -0.32
CA LEU A 119 16.19 -3.50 -1.03
C LEU A 119 15.85 -2.05 -1.45
N SER A 120 16.86 -1.18 -1.51
CA SER A 120 16.69 0.20 -1.98
C SER A 120 16.94 0.29 -3.50
N PRO A 121 16.30 1.24 -4.20
CA PRO A 121 16.63 1.52 -5.59
C PRO A 121 18.13 1.77 -5.81
N GLU A 122 18.70 1.10 -6.79
CA GLU A 122 20.11 1.18 -7.16
C GLU A 122 20.34 2.37 -8.12
N PRO A 123 21.38 3.20 -7.91
CA PRO A 123 21.70 4.28 -8.81
C PRO A 123 22.18 3.74 -10.16
N VAL A 124 21.67 4.31 -11.25
CA VAL A 124 22.13 4.00 -12.61
C VAL A 124 23.28 4.95 -12.96
N GLY A 125 24.51 4.44 -12.89
CA GLY A 125 25.71 5.23 -13.14
C GLY A 125 26.08 6.12 -11.96
N ASN A 126 26.20 7.44 -12.20
CA ASN A 126 26.57 8.39 -11.15
C ASN A 126 25.36 8.72 -10.25
N PRO A 127 25.40 8.46 -8.93
CA PRO A 127 24.31 8.80 -8.01
C PRO A 127 23.88 10.28 -8.06
N ALA A 128 24.80 11.21 -8.33
CA ALA A 128 24.49 12.63 -8.48
C ALA A 128 23.61 12.95 -9.70
N ALA A 129 23.49 12.02 -10.65
CA ALA A 129 22.53 12.13 -11.75
C ALA A 129 21.08 12.00 -11.27
N GLY A 130 20.85 11.36 -10.11
CA GLY A 130 19.52 11.16 -9.54
C GLY A 130 18.66 10.16 -10.31
N ILE A 131 19.28 9.23 -11.04
CA ILE A 131 18.59 8.20 -11.84
C ILE A 131 18.75 6.86 -11.13
N TYR A 132 17.65 6.18 -10.89
CA TYR A 132 17.61 4.95 -10.11
C TYR A 132 16.81 3.85 -10.78
N HIS A 133 17.11 2.61 -10.41
CA HIS A 133 16.45 1.41 -10.87
C HIS A 133 16.09 0.50 -9.68
N PHE A 134 14.92 -0.13 -9.71
CA PHE A 134 14.49 -1.03 -8.65
C PHE A 134 13.74 -2.25 -9.20
N ASP A 135 14.31 -3.43 -8.98
CA ASP A 135 13.65 -4.70 -9.28
C ASP A 135 12.73 -5.11 -8.12
N LEU A 136 11.49 -4.63 -8.20
CA LEU A 136 10.46 -4.92 -7.19
C LEU A 136 10.11 -6.41 -7.15
N GLY A 137 10.12 -7.09 -8.30
CA GLY A 137 9.83 -8.53 -8.38
C GLY A 137 10.84 -9.36 -7.58
N ARG A 138 12.13 -9.07 -7.72
CA ARG A 138 13.20 -9.70 -6.95
C ARG A 138 13.12 -9.34 -5.47
N ALA A 139 12.86 -8.08 -5.14
CA ALA A 139 12.74 -7.60 -3.77
C ALA A 139 11.63 -8.35 -3.00
N LEU A 140 10.44 -8.46 -3.59
CA LEU A 140 9.31 -9.20 -2.99
C LEU A 140 9.60 -10.69 -2.82
N LYS A 141 10.27 -11.34 -3.80
CA LYS A 141 10.67 -12.76 -3.70
C LYS A 141 11.68 -13.01 -2.59
N SER A 142 12.60 -12.08 -2.35
CA SER A 142 13.60 -12.19 -1.29
C SER A 142 13.05 -11.91 0.12
N ASN A 143 11.91 -11.20 0.22
CA ASN A 143 11.32 -10.82 1.51
C ASN A 143 9.78 -10.83 1.46
N GLY A 144 9.18 -12.02 1.57
CA GLY A 144 7.72 -12.21 1.50
C GLY A 144 6.91 -11.64 2.67
N ARG A 145 7.54 -10.91 3.61
CA ARG A 145 6.85 -10.19 4.69
C ARG A 145 6.42 -8.78 4.27
N LEU A 146 6.96 -8.27 3.17
CA LEU A 146 6.74 -6.90 2.71
C LEU A 146 5.90 -6.89 1.44
N ASN A 147 5.02 -5.88 1.32
CA ASN A 147 4.31 -5.62 0.06
C ASN A 147 5.03 -4.55 -0.78
N SER A 148 4.58 -4.36 -2.03
CA SER A 148 5.18 -3.41 -2.96
C SER A 148 5.19 -1.97 -2.45
N ARG A 149 4.17 -1.61 -1.67
CA ARG A 149 4.04 -0.28 -1.07
C ARG A 149 5.10 -0.01 -0.02
N GLN A 150 5.34 -0.97 0.87
CA GLN A 150 6.33 -0.84 1.94
C GLN A 150 7.77 -0.72 1.41
N LEU A 151 8.04 -1.30 0.24
CA LEU A 151 9.35 -1.22 -0.42
C LEU A 151 9.55 0.10 -1.18
N LEU A 152 8.53 0.55 -1.91
CA LEU A 152 8.65 1.73 -2.78
C LEU A 152 8.44 3.06 -2.05
N LEU A 153 7.46 3.13 -1.14
CA LEU A 153 7.00 4.40 -0.57
C LEU A 153 8.12 5.17 0.16
N PRO A 154 9.02 4.56 0.96
CA PRO A 154 10.10 5.30 1.62
C PRO A 154 11.01 6.05 0.65
N PHE A 155 11.32 5.44 -0.50
CA PHE A 155 12.15 6.08 -1.52
C PHE A 155 11.38 7.20 -2.24
N LEU A 156 10.11 6.97 -2.57
CA LEU A 156 9.26 7.98 -3.21
C LEU A 156 9.07 9.22 -2.33
N GLU A 157 8.90 9.03 -1.01
CA GLU A 157 8.73 10.13 -0.04
C GLU A 157 10.01 10.96 0.16
N SER A 158 11.20 10.41 -0.13
CA SER A 158 12.46 11.15 -0.04
C SER A 158 12.58 12.29 -1.07
N ALA A 159 11.81 12.23 -2.16
CA ALA A 159 11.73 13.21 -3.25
C ALA A 159 13.08 13.67 -3.85
N SER A 160 14.18 12.93 -3.62
CA SER A 160 15.55 13.34 -3.95
C SER A 160 16.08 12.64 -5.21
N PHE A 161 15.21 12.38 -6.18
CA PHE A 161 15.54 11.70 -7.44
C PHE A 161 14.98 12.46 -8.65
N LYS A 162 15.60 12.31 -9.81
CA LYS A 162 15.09 12.80 -11.10
C LYS A 162 14.24 11.75 -11.80
N GLU A 163 14.62 10.49 -11.67
CA GLU A 163 13.95 9.37 -12.32
C GLU A 163 14.16 8.08 -11.54
N LEU A 164 13.09 7.30 -11.39
CA LEU A 164 13.11 5.95 -10.84
C LEU A 164 12.44 4.99 -11.83
N THR A 165 13.13 3.95 -12.25
CA THR A 165 12.53 2.86 -13.03
C THR A 165 12.28 1.64 -12.14
N VAL A 166 11.02 1.21 -12.02
CA VAL A 166 10.60 0.06 -11.23
C VAL A 166 10.22 -1.10 -12.15
N LEU A 167 10.84 -2.27 -11.97
CA LEU A 167 10.50 -3.49 -12.68
C LEU A 167 9.54 -4.35 -11.84
N CYS A 168 8.40 -4.73 -12.41
CA CYS A 168 7.38 -5.50 -11.73
C CYS A 168 6.51 -6.31 -12.68
N ASP A 169 5.81 -7.33 -12.17
CA ASP A 169 4.89 -8.13 -12.99
C ASP A 169 3.59 -7.37 -13.33
N HIS A 170 3.22 -6.40 -12.50
CA HIS A 170 2.02 -5.59 -12.65
C HIS A 170 2.15 -4.26 -11.92
N CYS A 171 1.45 -3.24 -12.43
CA CYS A 171 1.37 -1.93 -11.78
C CYS A 171 0.62 -2.05 -10.43
N PRO A 172 1.24 -1.65 -9.31
CA PRO A 172 0.57 -1.69 -8.01
C PRO A 172 -0.65 -0.77 -8.00
N ARG A 173 -1.80 -1.27 -7.52
CA ARG A 173 -3.08 -0.53 -7.55
C ARG A 173 -3.05 0.79 -6.77
N TRP A 174 -2.29 0.81 -5.68
CA TRP A 174 -2.14 1.96 -4.80
C TRP A 174 -1.23 3.06 -5.37
N LEU A 175 -0.45 2.76 -6.44
CA LEU A 175 0.64 3.62 -6.89
C LEU A 175 0.12 4.98 -7.37
N ASP A 176 -0.98 4.98 -8.12
CA ASP A 176 -1.56 6.19 -8.70
C ASP A 176 -1.92 7.24 -7.64
N GLU A 177 -2.63 6.81 -6.59
CA GLU A 177 -3.05 7.70 -5.50
C GLU A 177 -1.86 8.30 -4.73
N GLU A 178 -0.78 7.53 -4.55
CA GLU A 178 0.42 8.01 -3.88
C GLU A 178 1.27 8.93 -4.75
N LEU A 179 1.35 8.67 -6.06
CA LEU A 179 2.05 9.55 -6.99
C LEU A 179 1.38 10.93 -7.03
N ASP A 180 0.04 10.97 -7.08
CA ASP A 180 -0.72 12.22 -7.02
C ASP A 180 -0.45 12.97 -5.71
N ARG A 181 -0.46 12.27 -4.56
CA ARG A 181 -0.16 12.86 -3.24
C ARG A 181 1.26 13.45 -3.16
N LEU A 182 2.23 12.81 -3.81
CA LEU A 182 3.65 13.19 -3.77
C LEU A 182 4.07 14.13 -4.92
N ASN A 183 3.13 14.55 -5.77
CA ASN A 183 3.40 15.36 -6.96
C ASN A 183 4.41 14.70 -7.90
N LEU A 184 4.22 13.39 -8.12
CA LEU A 184 5.00 12.54 -9.02
C LEU A 184 4.11 12.07 -10.19
N GLN A 185 4.74 11.74 -11.31
CA GLN A 185 4.08 11.13 -12.46
C GLN A 185 4.75 9.82 -12.83
N SER A 186 4.01 8.93 -13.49
CA SER A 186 4.52 7.66 -13.99
C SER A 186 4.20 7.45 -15.47
N ASP A 187 5.09 6.75 -16.15
CA ASP A 187 4.87 6.16 -17.47
C ASP A 187 5.09 4.64 -17.37
N GLU A 188 4.30 3.87 -18.14
CA GLU A 188 4.34 2.42 -18.19
C GLU A 188 5.00 1.99 -19.51
N GLY A 189 6.13 1.29 -19.41
CA GLY A 189 6.83 0.66 -20.51
C GLY A 189 6.87 -0.86 -20.37
N GLN A 190 7.33 -1.55 -21.41
CA GLN A 190 7.68 -2.97 -21.32
C GLN A 190 9.18 -3.13 -21.11
N TRP A 191 9.55 -3.99 -20.16
CA TRP A 191 10.94 -4.35 -19.91
C TRP A 191 11.30 -5.69 -20.57
N ASP A 192 10.37 -6.66 -20.54
CA ASP A 192 10.49 -7.95 -21.21
C ASP A 192 9.11 -8.44 -21.74
N GLU A 193 9.01 -9.69 -22.22
CA GLU A 193 7.77 -10.27 -22.77
C GLU A 193 6.58 -10.28 -21.79
N THR A 194 6.85 -10.29 -20.48
CA THR A 194 5.84 -10.36 -19.40
C THR A 194 5.97 -9.29 -18.32
N GLY A 195 7.13 -8.63 -18.24
CA GLY A 195 7.53 -7.67 -17.22
C GLY A 195 7.22 -6.22 -17.60
N LEU A 196 6.65 -5.50 -16.64
CA LEU A 196 6.32 -4.09 -16.72
C LEU A 196 7.46 -3.24 -16.14
N ALA A 197 7.88 -2.22 -16.88
CA ALA A 197 8.69 -1.13 -16.36
C ALA A 197 7.79 0.07 -16.04
N ILE A 198 7.93 0.63 -14.85
CA ILE A 198 7.25 1.87 -14.47
C ILE A 198 8.32 2.93 -14.25
N THR A 199 8.31 3.98 -15.06
CA THR A 199 9.23 5.12 -14.91
C THR A 199 8.52 6.24 -14.16
N ILE A 200 9.02 6.58 -12.97
CA ILE A 200 8.46 7.58 -12.07
C ILE A 200 9.37 8.82 -12.06
N LYS A 201 8.78 10.02 -12.18
CA LYS A 201 9.50 11.31 -12.16
C LYS A 201 8.73 12.36 -11.36
N PRO A 202 9.41 13.33 -10.71
CA PRO A 202 8.74 14.50 -10.15
C PRO A 202 8.04 15.31 -11.24
N ILE A 203 6.86 15.85 -10.91
CA ILE A 203 6.16 16.79 -11.79
C ILE A 203 6.82 18.18 -11.59
N PRO A 204 7.32 18.83 -12.66
CA PRO A 204 7.88 20.17 -12.55
C PRO A 204 6.85 21.17 -12.01
N PRO A 205 7.25 22.13 -11.17
CA PRO A 205 6.32 23.15 -10.67
C PRO A 205 5.74 23.95 -11.85
N GLY A 206 4.41 23.87 -12.03
CA GLY A 206 3.67 24.55 -13.09
C GLY A 206 3.11 23.65 -14.20
N GLU A 207 3.41 22.35 -14.18
CA GLU A 207 2.89 21.39 -15.15
C GLU A 207 1.80 20.52 -14.50
N THR A 208 0.61 20.42 -15.10
CA THR A 208 -0.45 19.50 -14.64
C THR A 208 -0.27 18.13 -15.28
N THR A 209 -0.54 17.07 -14.51
CA THR A 209 -0.46 15.65 -14.91
C THR A 209 -1.10 15.40 -16.28
N ARG A 210 -0.26 15.11 -17.29
CA ARG A 210 -0.72 14.57 -18.58
C ARG A 210 -0.52 13.06 -18.56
N ARG A 211 -1.50 12.32 -18.05
CA ARG A 211 -1.46 10.86 -18.16
C ARG A 211 -2.05 10.40 -19.49
N PRO A 212 -1.34 9.56 -20.26
CA PRO A 212 -1.96 8.90 -21.41
C PRO A 212 -3.05 7.94 -20.91
N VAL A 213 -4.25 8.07 -21.49
CA VAL A 213 -5.39 7.18 -21.21
C VAL A 213 -4.94 5.74 -21.49
N ARG A 214 -5.03 4.87 -20.47
CA ARG A 214 -4.74 3.43 -20.58
C ARG A 214 -5.54 2.86 -21.76
N ARG A 215 -4.85 2.48 -22.84
CA ARG A 215 -5.50 1.82 -23.98
C ARG A 215 -5.96 0.43 -23.51
N PRO A 216 -7.25 0.06 -23.69
CA PRO A 216 -7.69 -1.29 -23.37
C PRO A 216 -6.88 -2.29 -24.22
N ARG A 217 -6.32 -3.31 -23.56
CA ARG A 217 -5.60 -4.40 -24.20
C ARG A 217 -6.55 -5.10 -25.18
N SER A 218 -6.42 -4.82 -26.48
CA SER A 218 -7.11 -5.58 -27.52
C SER A 218 -6.67 -7.03 -27.43
N HIS A 219 -7.56 -7.89 -26.92
CA HIS A 219 -7.37 -9.33 -27.00
C HIS A 219 -7.39 -9.70 -28.49
N ARG A 220 -6.22 -9.99 -29.07
CA ARG A 220 -6.16 -10.72 -30.35
C ARG A 220 -6.64 -12.14 -30.07
N CYS A 221 -7.92 -12.38 -30.32
CA CYS A 221 -8.46 -13.72 -30.44
C CYS A 221 -7.95 -14.29 -31.77
N GLY A 222 -6.89 -15.11 -31.70
CA GLY A 222 -6.41 -15.90 -32.82
C GLY A 222 -7.33 -17.10 -33.02
N CYS A 223 -8.43 -16.92 -33.74
CA CYS A 223 -9.15 -18.05 -34.33
C CYS A 223 -8.37 -18.50 -35.57
N SER A 224 -7.54 -19.53 -35.40
CA SER A 224 -7.04 -20.31 -36.54
C SER A 224 -8.11 -21.32 -36.91
N CYS A 225 -8.92 -21.00 -37.92
CA CYS A 225 -9.79 -21.98 -38.57
C CYS A 225 -8.91 -22.90 -39.43
N MET A 226 -9.06 -24.21 -39.21
CA MET A 226 -8.56 -25.28 -40.07
C MET A 226 -9.31 -25.26 -41.40
N GLU A 227 -8.58 -25.41 -42.50
CA GLU A 227 -9.00 -26.13 -43.71
C GLU A 227 -7.91 -27.14 -44.07
#